data_AF-A0A840HPQ1-F1
#
_entry.id   AF-A0A840HPQ1-F1
#
_cell.length_a   1.000
_cell.length_b   1.000
_cell.length_c   1.000
_cell.angle_alpha   90.00
_cell.angle_beta   90.00
_cell.angle_gamma   90.00
#
_symmetry.space_group_name_H-M   'P 1'
#
loop_
_entity.id
_entity.type
_entity.pdbx_description
1 polymer ?
#
loop_
_entity_poly.entity_id
_entity_poly.type
_entity_poly.pdbx_seq_one_letter_code
_entity_poly.pdbx_strand_id
1 'polypeptide(L)' 'MIPYVTSLFMPRQVGDRPDVVPKDAVNFAFIGQCAESGEQDYIFTTEYSVRMASISRTSVPLKKISSTELGELINKYYLS' A
#
# COMPACT_ATOMS: atom_id res chain seq x y z
N MET A 1 -2.87 22.60 18.23
CA MET A 1 -4.23 22.30 17.71
C MET A 1 -4.06 21.35 16.53
N ILE A 2 -4.79 20.23 16.48
CA ILE A 2 -4.67 19.23 15.40
C ILE A 2 -5.98 19.23 14.60
N PRO A 3 -6.03 19.81 13.40
CA PRO A 3 -7.28 20.05 12.67
C PRO A 3 -7.96 18.79 12.13
N TYR A 4 -7.24 17.69 11.94
CA TYR A 4 -7.72 16.48 11.25
C TYR A 4 -7.72 15.20 12.10
N VAL A 5 -7.62 15.34 13.42
CA VAL A 5 -7.53 14.18 14.33
C VAL A 5 -8.78 13.28 14.28
N THR A 6 -9.95 13.85 13.99
CA THR A 6 -11.23 13.13 13.87
C THR A 6 -11.64 12.81 12.43
N SER A 7 -10.84 13.20 11.42
CA SER A 7 -11.23 13.06 10.01
C SER A 7 -11.52 11.62 9.60
N LEU A 8 -10.94 10.64 10.29
CA LEU A 8 -11.15 9.22 10.04
C LEU A 8 -12.57 8.74 10.39
N PHE A 9 -13.27 9.45 11.27
CA PHE A 9 -14.62 9.12 11.75
C PHE A 9 -15.73 9.93 11.07
N MET A 10 -15.38 10.79 10.09
CA MET A 10 -16.41 11.49 9.33
C MET A 10 -17.31 10.48 8.60
N PRO A 11 -18.62 10.79 8.42
CA PRO A 11 -19.51 9.94 7.65
C PRO A 11 -18.92 9.61 6.28
N ARG A 12 -19.03 8.34 5.88
CA ARG A 12 -18.46 7.83 4.64
C ARG A 12 -19.42 6.87 3.95
N GLN A 13 -19.28 6.74 2.64
CA GLN A 13 -19.92 5.75 1.80
C GLN A 13 -18.89 4.75 1.26
N VAL A 14 -19.36 3.60 0.79
CA VAL A 14 -18.50 2.62 0.10
C VAL A 14 -17.94 3.29 -1.16
N GLY A 15 -16.61 3.29 -1.29
CA GLY A 15 -15.89 3.94 -2.40
C GLY A 15 -15.27 5.31 -2.07
N ASP A 16 -15.60 5.93 -0.92
CA ASP A 16 -14.96 7.19 -0.49
C ASP A 16 -13.47 7.03 -0.18
N ARG A 17 -13.05 5.79 0.13
CA ARG A 17 -11.67 5.40 0.35
C ARG A 17 -11.23 4.48 -0.79
N PRO A 18 -10.05 4.70 -1.40
CA PRO A 18 -9.54 3.80 -2.41
C PRO A 18 -9.14 2.46 -1.77
N ASP A 19 -9.29 1.37 -2.52
CA ASP A 19 -8.71 0.08 -2.13
C ASP A 19 -7.19 0.21 -1.95
N VAL A 20 -6.61 -0.61 -1.07
CA VAL A 20 -5.15 -0.69 -0.88
C VAL A 20 -4.41 -0.82 -2.21
N VAL A 21 -4.90 -1.71 -3.07
CA VAL A 21 -4.43 -1.88 -4.45
C VAL A 21 -5.64 -1.70 -5.36
N PRO A 22 -5.83 -0.52 -5.96
CA PRO A 22 -6.91 -0.29 -6.90
C PRO A 22 -6.83 -1.27 -8.07
N LYS A 23 -7.98 -1.53 -8.69
CA LYS A 23 -8.04 -2.34 -9.92
C LYS A 23 -7.09 -1.75 -10.96
N ASP A 24 -6.30 -2.63 -11.60
CA ASP A 24 -5.30 -2.30 -12.63
C ASP A 24 -4.08 -1.49 -12.13
N ALA A 25 -3.89 -1.35 -10.81
CA ALA A 25 -2.67 -0.76 -10.27
C ALA A 25 -1.46 -1.69 -10.51
N VAL A 26 -0.47 -1.19 -11.26
CA VAL A 26 0.71 -1.99 -11.67
C VAL A 26 1.90 -1.78 -10.74
N ASN A 27 2.02 -0.60 -10.14
CA ASN A 27 3.24 -0.17 -9.44
C ASN A 27 2.99 0.73 -8.22
N PHE A 28 1.74 0.91 -7.79
CA PHE A 28 1.41 1.78 -6.66
C PHE A 28 0.32 1.17 -5.79
N ALA A 29 0.26 1.63 -4.54
CA ALA A 29 -0.73 1.22 -3.54
C ALA A 29 -1.00 2.35 -2.55
N PHE A 30 -2.21 2.39 -2.00
CA PHE A 30 -2.59 3.28 -0.90
C PHE A 30 -2.42 2.56 0.44
N ILE A 31 -1.78 3.21 1.40
CA ILE A 31 -1.57 2.66 2.76
C ILE A 31 -2.02 3.65 3.82
N GLY A 32 -2.21 3.16 5.04
CA GLY A 32 -2.64 3.96 6.19
C GLY A 32 -4.17 3.96 6.36
N GLN A 33 -4.65 4.82 7.26
CA GLN A 33 -6.01 4.74 7.82
C GLN A 33 -7.12 5.30 6.90
N CYS A 34 -6.75 5.85 5.73
CA CYS A 34 -7.67 6.35 4.72
C CYS A 34 -7.77 5.44 3.48
N ALA A 35 -7.05 4.32 3.44
CA ALA A 35 -7.24 3.28 2.43
C ALA A 35 -8.29 2.29 2.91
N GLU A 36 -9.09 1.71 2.03
CA GLU A 36 -10.05 0.66 2.36
C GLU A 36 -9.36 -0.71 2.29
N SER A 37 -9.49 -1.49 3.36
CA SER A 37 -9.13 -2.91 3.34
C SER A 37 -10.35 -3.75 2.99
N GLY A 38 -10.12 -4.87 2.29
CA GLY A 38 -11.17 -5.87 2.08
C GLY A 38 -11.48 -6.74 3.32
N GLU A 39 -10.80 -6.48 4.44
CA GLU A 39 -10.94 -7.20 5.71
C GLU A 39 -11.74 -6.36 6.73
N GLN A 40 -12.33 -7.00 7.74
CA GLN A 40 -13.05 -6.29 8.79
C GLN A 40 -12.06 -5.75 9.84
N ASP A 41 -11.67 -4.49 9.66
CA ASP A 41 -10.69 -3.82 10.52
C ASP A 41 -11.16 -2.49 11.11
N TYR A 42 -10.59 -2.15 12.26
CA TYR A 42 -10.83 -0.88 12.95
C TYR A 42 -9.73 0.14 12.62
N ILE A 43 -10.14 1.31 12.11
CA ILE A 43 -9.29 2.49 11.96
C ILE A 43 -8.92 3.12 13.32
N PHE A 44 -7.99 4.07 13.33
CA PHE A 44 -7.40 4.66 14.54
C PHE A 44 -6.48 3.73 15.34
N THR A 45 -6.11 2.60 14.73
CA THR A 45 -5.19 1.61 15.28
C THR A 45 -3.87 1.61 14.49
N THR A 46 -2.77 1.20 15.11
CA THR A 46 -1.48 1.07 14.41
C THR A 46 -1.49 -0.17 13.53
N GLU A 47 -2.23 -1.19 13.97
CA GLU A 47 -2.46 -2.46 13.32
C GLU A 47 -3.06 -2.27 11.92
N TYR A 48 -4.04 -1.37 11.77
CA TYR A 48 -4.61 -1.04 10.45
C TYR A 48 -3.52 -0.61 9.46
N SER A 49 -2.65 0.32 9.88
CA SER A 49 -1.57 0.85 9.03
C SER A 49 -0.57 -0.24 8.64
N VAL A 50 -0.19 -1.10 9.58
CA VAL A 50 0.74 -2.22 9.34
C VAL A 50 0.13 -3.24 8.39
N ARG A 51 -1.16 -3.58 8.57
CA ARG A 51 -1.84 -4.51 7.68
C ARG A 51 -1.93 -3.96 6.25
N MET A 52 -2.23 -2.68 6.07
CA MET A 52 -2.30 -2.09 4.72
C MET A 52 -0.94 -2.18 4.01
N ALA A 53 0.16 -1.99 4.75
CA ALA A 53 1.52 -2.17 4.21
C ALA A 53 1.83 -3.63 3.87
N SER A 54 1.31 -4.59 4.63
CA SER A 54 1.45 -6.02 4.33
C SER A 54 0.68 -6.40 3.06
N ILE A 55 -0.58 -5.98 2.94
CA ILE A 55 -1.44 -6.25 1.78
C ILE A 55 -0.85 -5.60 0.52
N SER A 56 -0.38 -4.36 0.60
CA SER A 56 0.22 -3.70 -0.57
C SER A 56 1.45 -4.45 -1.08
N ARG A 57 2.28 -4.99 -0.17
CA ARG A 57 3.45 -5.80 -0.55
C ARG A 57 3.06 -7.10 -1.26
N THR A 58 1.96 -7.74 -0.85
CA THR A 58 1.57 -9.05 -1.40
C THR A 58 0.73 -8.93 -2.67
N SER A 59 -0.10 -7.89 -2.75
CA SER A 59 -1.13 -7.75 -3.79
C SER A 59 -0.70 -6.92 -5.00
N VAL A 60 0.29 -6.02 -4.89
CA VAL A 60 0.78 -5.27 -6.06
C VAL A 60 1.53 -6.22 -7.00
N PRO A 61 1.16 -6.29 -8.30
CA PRO A 61 1.83 -7.10 -9.29
C PRO A 61 3.18 -6.47 -9.69
N LEU A 62 4.10 -6.37 -8.73
CA LEU A 62 5.47 -5.97 -9.02
C LEU A 62 6.13 -7.07 -9.85
N LYS A 63 6.78 -6.68 -10.96
CA LYS A 63 7.69 -7.57 -11.66
C LYS A 63 8.78 -7.99 -10.67
N LYS A 64 8.68 -9.21 -10.13
CA LYS A 64 9.72 -9.79 -9.29
C LYS A 64 10.94 -9.99 -10.17
N ILE A 65 11.91 -9.10 -10.06
CA ILE A 65 13.21 -9.24 -10.71
C ILE A 65 13.83 -10.52 -10.15
N SER A 66 14.23 -11.44 -11.02
CA SER A 66 14.95 -12.64 -10.60
C SER A 66 16.32 -12.24 -10.02
N SER A 67 16.83 -12.99 -9.04
CA SER A 67 18.13 -12.69 -8.42
C SER A 67 19.27 -12.62 -9.45
N THR A 68 19.15 -13.36 -10.55
CA THR A 68 20.03 -13.31 -11.72
C THR A 68 19.96 -11.99 -12.49
N GLU A 69 18.76 -11.50 -12.82
CA GLU A 69 18.59 -10.20 -13.51
C GLU A 69 19.09 -9.03 -12.66
N LEU A 70 18.94 -9.11 -11.33
CA LEU A 70 19.48 -8.11 -10.42
C LEU A 70 21.01 -8.12 -10.42
N GLY A 71 21.63 -9.30 -10.42
CA GLY A 71 23.09 -9.46 -10.51
C GLY A 71 23.67 -8.91 -11.83
N GLU A 72 22.98 -9.14 -12.95
CA GLU A 72 23.36 -8.60 -14.25
C GLU A 72 23.26 -7.07 -14.30
N LEU A 73 22.20 -6.49 -13.74
CA LEU A 73 22.03 -5.04 -13.61
C LEU A 73 23.11 -4.41 -12.74
N ILE A 74 23.41 -5.01 -11.59
CA ILE A 74 24.47 -4.51 -10.70
C ILE A 74 25.83 -4.53 -11.42
N ASN A 75 26.16 -5.65 -12.08
CA ASN A 75 27.42 -5.75 -12.83
C ASN A 75 27.50 -4.72 -13.97
N LYS A 76 26.40 -4.45 -14.65
CA LYS A 76 26.36 -3.49 -15.77
C LYS A 76 26.50 -2.02 -15.34
N TYR A 77 25.99 -1.65 -14.18
CA TYR A 77 25.92 -0.25 -13.75
C TYR A 77 26.92 0.14 -12.66
N TYR A 78 27.48 -0.82 -11.92
CA TYR A 78 28.42 -0.56 -10.81
C TYR A 78 29.83 -1.12 -11.02
N LEU A 79 30.04 -2.02 -11.98
CA LEU A 79 31.34 -2.68 -12.21
C LEU A 79 31.95 -2.40 -13.60
N SER A 80 31.46 -1.37 -14.31
CA SER A 80 32.13 -0.73 -15.45
C SER A 80 32.88 0.52 -15.01
#